data_AF-M6VV04-F1
#
_entry.id   AF-M6VV04-F1
#
_cell.length_a   1.000
_cell.length_b   1.000
_cell.length_c   1.000
_cell.angle_alpha   90.00
_cell.angle_beta   90.00
_cell.angle_gamma   90.00
#
_symmetry.space_group_name_H-M   'P 1'
#
loop_
_entity.id
_entity.type
_entity.pdbx_description
1 polymer ?
#
loop_
_entity_poly.entity_id
_entity_poly.type
_entity_poly.pdbx_seq_one_letter_code
_entity_poly.pdbx_strand_id
1 'polypeptide(L)'
;MGITFYQASCYLVTTVLAYGTLHNLFLYYKNRKQIYLLHFAFLQISYGLYLLCFTKTINVVNAEEALVWERLENTVLPIFGMFLILFVNSYHRIFSKDFVYLYILLSVLLSIVILMDPNSYNTKLTSQKKFPLLGIVVYETEQSSLVHYLYLSGILMSIWISFKVILQFVHNLLSNLFLPIGLILFCANVFLDILTAMDFVPLPYTSHFSFLILMFSVDSVLTLNQSGNKIQKELEQVRISPREFAAAALSEKQIEKIEKENEKAEFHPGADSEVDSSGPKKDRIFIRTLGDLEFERGGVRIPQTEISSKRKMLKLVKILLIRFEKGIHREELLEFLWPGMVDKNALNSLHALCFRLRKIIGNPEALAFSENRLFFRQDLVQTDFQLL
;
A
#
# COMPACT_ATOMS: atom_id res chain seq x y z
N MET A 1 -8.33 -42.89 -21.14
CA MET A 1 -8.80 -41.64 -21.79
C MET A 1 -7.65 -40.65 -21.77
N GLY A 2 -7.35 -40.00 -22.90
CA GLY A 2 -6.29 -38.99 -22.96
C GLY A 2 -6.68 -37.71 -22.22
N ILE A 3 -5.68 -36.93 -21.80
CA ILE A 3 -5.87 -35.60 -21.19
C ILE A 3 -6.54 -34.68 -22.23
N THR A 4 -7.62 -34.01 -21.85
CA THR A 4 -8.30 -33.06 -22.76
C THR A 4 -7.52 -31.74 -22.86
N PHE A 5 -7.73 -30.96 -23.92
CA PHE A 5 -7.12 -29.63 -24.05
C PHE A 5 -7.41 -28.71 -22.86
N TYR A 6 -8.60 -28.84 -22.27
CA TYR A 6 -8.98 -28.06 -21.10
C TYR A 6 -8.27 -28.52 -19.82
N GLN A 7 -8.15 -29.83 -19.59
CA GLN A 7 -7.33 -30.33 -18.47
C GLN A 7 -5.87 -29.89 -18.65
N ALA A 8 -5.35 -29.93 -19.88
CA ALA A 8 -4.02 -29.44 -20.20
C ALA A 8 -3.87 -27.93 -19.92
N SER A 9 -4.88 -27.11 -20.23
CA SER A 9 -4.85 -25.67 -19.90
C SER A 9 -4.86 -25.43 -18.40
N CYS A 10 -5.63 -26.21 -17.63
CA CYS A 10 -5.59 -26.11 -16.17
C CYS A 10 -4.19 -26.46 -15.61
N TYR A 11 -3.56 -27.54 -16.09
CA TYR A 11 -2.19 -27.88 -15.67
C TYR A 11 -1.16 -26.82 -16.09
N LEU A 12 -1.31 -26.23 -17.27
CA LEU A 12 -0.47 -25.12 -17.73
C LEU A 12 -0.58 -23.93 -16.77
N VAL A 13 -1.80 -23.52 -16.43
CA VAL A 13 -2.06 -22.42 -15.48
C VAL A 13 -1.43 -22.74 -14.12
N THR A 14 -1.64 -23.94 -13.57
CA THR A 14 -1.01 -24.35 -12.30
C THR A 14 0.52 -24.27 -12.36
N THR A 15 1.12 -24.67 -13.48
CA THR A 15 2.57 -24.61 -13.68
C THR A 15 3.08 -23.17 -13.68
N VAL A 16 2.38 -22.26 -14.36
CA VAL A 16 2.68 -20.82 -14.35
C VAL A 16 2.56 -20.25 -12.94
N LEU A 17 1.53 -20.64 -12.18
CA LEU A 17 1.34 -20.21 -10.79
C LEU A 17 2.46 -20.73 -9.87
N ALA A 18 2.91 -21.98 -10.07
CA ALA A 18 4.03 -22.55 -9.31
C ALA A 18 5.33 -21.78 -9.56
N TYR A 19 5.62 -21.44 -10.83
CA TYR A 19 6.77 -20.59 -11.17
C TYR A 19 6.65 -19.19 -10.53
N GLY A 20 5.49 -18.54 -10.67
CA GLY A 20 5.24 -17.23 -10.07
C GLY A 20 5.39 -17.25 -8.54
N THR A 21 4.94 -18.33 -7.89
CA THR A 21 5.10 -18.54 -6.44
C THR A 21 6.57 -18.57 -6.04
N LEU A 22 7.38 -19.38 -6.72
CA LEU A 22 8.83 -19.47 -6.45
C LEU A 22 9.52 -18.13 -6.66
N HIS A 23 9.16 -17.42 -7.73
CA HIS A 23 9.70 -16.09 -8.01
C HIS A 23 9.37 -15.10 -6.88
N ASN A 24 8.11 -15.04 -6.44
CA ASN A 24 7.65 -14.15 -5.38
C ASN A 24 8.25 -14.50 -4.01
N LEU A 25 8.40 -15.78 -3.70
CA LEU A 25 9.10 -16.24 -2.49
C LEU A 25 10.58 -15.86 -2.52
N PHE A 26 11.24 -15.96 -3.66
CA PHE A 26 12.64 -15.54 -3.82
C PHE A 26 12.79 -14.02 -3.63
N LEU A 27 11.91 -13.22 -4.23
CA LEU A 27 11.89 -11.77 -4.03
C LEU A 27 11.62 -11.39 -2.57
N TYR A 28 10.69 -12.08 -1.91
CA TYR A 28 10.42 -11.89 -0.48
C TYR A 28 11.62 -12.27 0.39
N TYR A 29 12.31 -13.38 0.06
CA TYR A 29 13.53 -13.78 0.75
C TYR A 29 14.61 -12.69 0.67
N LYS A 30 14.77 -12.08 -0.51
CA LYS A 30 15.69 -10.94 -0.73
C LYS A 30 15.25 -9.67 0.01
N ASN A 31 13.95 -9.44 0.19
CA ASN A 31 13.43 -8.24 0.85
C ASN A 31 12.26 -8.54 1.80
N ARG A 32 12.60 -8.96 3.02
CA ARG A 32 11.63 -9.33 4.08
C ARG A 32 10.64 -8.23 4.48
N LYS A 33 10.89 -6.96 4.11
CA LYS A 33 9.97 -5.85 4.39
C LYS A 33 8.72 -5.86 3.50
N GLN A 34 8.74 -6.59 2.37
CA GLN A 34 7.64 -6.66 1.41
C GLN A 34 6.73 -7.86 1.69
N ILE A 35 6.03 -7.83 2.82
CA ILE A 35 5.21 -8.97 3.28
C ILE A 35 4.07 -9.33 2.31
N TYR A 36 3.64 -8.38 1.47
CA TYR A 36 2.64 -8.62 0.44
C TYR A 36 3.09 -9.65 -0.60
N LEU A 37 4.39 -9.78 -0.88
CA LEU A 37 4.92 -10.81 -1.80
C LEU A 37 4.71 -12.22 -1.25
N LEU A 38 4.83 -12.38 0.08
CA LEU A 38 4.57 -13.65 0.75
C LEU A 38 3.09 -14.02 0.66
N HIS A 39 2.19 -13.09 0.99
CA HIS A 39 0.76 -13.34 0.88
C HIS A 39 0.33 -13.62 -0.56
N PHE A 40 0.95 -12.94 -1.53
CA PHE A 40 0.69 -13.17 -2.95
C PHE A 40 1.14 -14.56 -3.42
N ALA A 41 2.31 -15.01 -2.96
CA ALA A 41 2.76 -16.38 -3.22
C ALA A 41 1.80 -17.42 -2.63
N PHE A 42 1.31 -17.21 -1.41
CA PHE A 42 0.30 -18.11 -0.82
C PHE A 42 -1.06 -18.06 -1.53
N LEU A 43 -1.45 -16.90 -2.06
CA LEU A 43 -2.63 -16.77 -2.91
C LEU A 43 -2.48 -17.63 -4.19
N GLN A 44 -1.32 -17.61 -4.84
CA GLN A 44 -1.01 -18.46 -5.99
C GLN A 44 -1.05 -19.95 -5.63
N ILE A 45 -0.45 -20.34 -4.50
CA ILE A 45 -0.45 -21.73 -4.02
C ILE A 45 -1.88 -22.22 -3.79
N SER A 46 -2.68 -21.46 -3.04
CA SER A 46 -4.06 -21.85 -2.71
C SER A 46 -4.92 -21.99 -3.97
N TYR A 47 -4.83 -21.06 -4.92
CA TYR A 47 -5.55 -21.19 -6.18
C TYR A 47 -5.03 -22.35 -7.06
N GLY A 48 -3.72 -22.59 -7.08
CA GLY A 48 -3.14 -23.74 -7.77
C GLY A 48 -3.61 -25.09 -7.19
N LEU A 49 -3.71 -25.20 -5.86
CA LEU A 49 -4.27 -26.38 -5.18
C LEU A 49 -5.75 -26.56 -5.51
N TYR A 50 -6.53 -25.48 -5.50
CA TYR A 50 -7.93 -25.48 -5.94
C TYR A 50 -8.04 -26.05 -7.36
N LEU A 51 -7.26 -25.52 -8.30
CA LEU A 51 -7.29 -25.94 -9.70
C LEU A 51 -6.85 -27.40 -9.89
N LEU A 52 -5.88 -27.87 -9.11
CA LEU A 52 -5.47 -29.28 -9.13
C LEU A 52 -6.60 -30.20 -8.64
N CYS A 53 -7.28 -29.84 -7.56
CA CYS A 53 -8.43 -30.61 -7.07
C CYS A 53 -9.55 -30.62 -8.13
N PHE A 54 -9.87 -29.47 -8.72
CA PHE A 54 -10.85 -29.36 -9.80
C PHE A 54 -10.47 -30.21 -11.02
N THR A 55 -9.20 -30.24 -11.47
CA THR A 55 -8.83 -31.10 -12.60
C THR A 55 -9.07 -32.58 -12.34
N LYS A 56 -9.05 -32.99 -11.06
CA LYS A 56 -9.33 -34.36 -10.63
C LYS A 56 -10.82 -34.68 -10.52
N THR A 57 -11.72 -33.70 -10.66
CA THR A 57 -13.18 -33.94 -10.79
C THR A 57 -13.61 -34.10 -12.26
N ILE A 58 -12.73 -33.78 -13.22
CA ILE A 58 -13.00 -33.86 -14.66
C ILE A 58 -12.75 -35.28 -15.19
N ASN A 59 -13.73 -35.81 -15.94
CA ASN A 59 -13.63 -37.09 -16.64
C ASN A 59 -13.26 -38.28 -15.74
N VAL A 60 -13.75 -38.25 -14.49
CA VAL A 60 -13.51 -39.31 -13.50
C VAL A 60 -14.33 -40.55 -13.86
N VAL A 61 -13.73 -41.72 -13.65
CA VAL A 61 -14.36 -43.02 -13.95
C VAL A 61 -15.50 -43.32 -12.98
N ASN A 62 -15.31 -42.97 -11.71
CA ASN A 62 -16.26 -43.20 -10.63
C ASN A 62 -16.74 -41.88 -10.02
N ALA A 63 -18.05 -41.72 -9.87
CA ALA A 63 -18.64 -40.55 -9.25
C ALA A 63 -18.11 -40.33 -7.82
N GLU A 64 -17.92 -41.40 -7.03
CA GLU A 64 -17.43 -41.36 -5.65
C GLU A 64 -16.03 -40.72 -5.51
N GLU A 65 -15.14 -40.96 -6.48
CA GLU A 65 -13.80 -40.39 -6.48
C GLU A 65 -13.86 -38.88 -6.74
N ALA A 66 -14.76 -38.42 -7.63
CA ALA A 66 -14.98 -37.00 -7.88
C ALA A 66 -15.46 -36.27 -6.61
N LEU A 67 -16.27 -36.91 -5.76
CA LEU A 67 -16.77 -36.33 -4.50
C LEU A 67 -15.62 -35.95 -3.54
N VAL A 68 -14.60 -36.81 -3.44
CA VAL A 68 -13.45 -36.58 -2.56
C VAL A 68 -12.66 -35.36 -3.04
N TRP A 69 -12.46 -35.25 -4.36
CA TRP A 69 -11.76 -34.13 -4.96
C TRP A 69 -12.55 -32.82 -4.88
N GLU A 70 -13.86 -32.86 -5.08
CA GLU A 70 -14.74 -31.70 -4.93
C GLU A 70 -14.79 -31.21 -3.47
N ARG A 71 -14.77 -32.13 -2.50
CA ARG A 71 -14.67 -31.77 -1.08
C ARG A 71 -13.33 -31.09 -0.75
N LEU A 72 -12.23 -31.59 -1.31
CA LEU A 72 -10.91 -30.96 -1.17
C LEU A 72 -10.88 -29.58 -1.84
N GLU A 73 -11.47 -29.46 -3.04
CA GLU A 73 -11.65 -28.18 -3.73
C GLU A 73 -12.37 -27.15 -2.84
N ASN A 74 -13.52 -27.54 -2.28
CA ASN A 74 -14.32 -26.70 -1.38
C ASN A 74 -13.64 -26.40 -0.04
N THR A 75 -12.71 -27.25 0.41
CA THR A 75 -11.86 -26.98 1.58
C THR A 75 -10.80 -25.91 1.28
N VAL A 76 -10.28 -25.87 0.06
CA VAL A 76 -9.23 -24.92 -0.34
C VAL A 76 -9.79 -23.51 -0.61
N LEU A 77 -11.07 -23.41 -1.02
CA LEU A 77 -11.74 -22.14 -1.31
C LEU A 77 -11.69 -21.10 -0.17
N PRO A 78 -12.04 -21.42 1.11
CA PRO A 78 -11.88 -20.48 2.22
C PRO A 78 -10.42 -20.05 2.45
N ILE A 79 -9.47 -20.97 2.26
CA ILE A 79 -8.02 -20.69 2.37
C ILE A 79 -7.58 -19.70 1.30
N PHE A 80 -8.08 -19.86 0.07
CA PHE A 80 -7.87 -18.90 -1.02
C PHE A 80 -8.42 -17.51 -0.66
N GLY A 81 -9.66 -17.43 -0.16
CA GLY A 81 -10.27 -16.18 0.29
C GLY A 81 -9.46 -15.49 1.41
N MET A 82 -8.94 -16.27 2.35
CA MET A 82 -8.07 -15.79 3.43
C MET A 82 -6.81 -15.11 2.87
N PHE A 83 -6.10 -15.78 1.96
CA PHE A 83 -4.89 -15.21 1.36
C PHE A 83 -5.18 -14.01 0.45
N LEU A 84 -6.35 -13.97 -0.18
CA LEU A 84 -6.78 -12.81 -0.98
C LEU A 84 -6.89 -11.57 -0.08
N ILE A 85 -7.56 -11.68 1.07
CA ILE A 85 -7.69 -10.58 2.02
C ILE A 85 -6.34 -10.19 2.60
N LEU A 86 -5.51 -11.16 2.99
CA LEU A 86 -4.16 -10.88 3.50
C LEU A 86 -3.31 -10.14 2.47
N PHE A 87 -3.35 -10.56 1.22
CA PHE A 87 -2.63 -9.91 0.12
C PHE A 87 -3.11 -8.47 -0.06
N VAL A 88 -4.42 -8.28 -0.28
CA VAL A 88 -5.03 -6.96 -0.49
C VAL A 88 -4.73 -6.04 0.69
N ASN A 89 -4.95 -6.51 1.93
CA ASN A 89 -4.76 -5.70 3.14
C ASN A 89 -3.29 -5.37 3.43
N SER A 90 -2.35 -6.22 2.99
CA SER A 90 -0.92 -5.97 3.13
C SER A 90 -0.37 -4.98 2.11
N TYR A 91 -1.01 -4.88 0.95
CA TYR A 91 -0.67 -3.90 -0.07
C TYR A 91 -1.32 -2.54 0.24
N HIS A 92 -2.60 -2.55 0.64
CA HIS A 92 -3.31 -1.38 1.10
C HIS A 92 -4.28 -1.74 2.22
N ARG A 93 -4.28 -0.97 3.30
CA ARG A 93 -5.07 -1.29 4.49
C ARG A 93 -6.55 -0.94 4.30
N ILE A 94 -7.28 -1.81 3.59
CA ILE A 94 -8.71 -1.66 3.30
C ILE A 94 -9.57 -2.10 4.49
N PHE A 95 -9.11 -3.10 5.25
CA PHE A 95 -9.85 -3.70 6.34
C PHE A 95 -9.20 -3.40 7.70
N SER A 96 -10.02 -3.38 8.76
CA SER A 96 -9.50 -3.30 10.14
C SER A 96 -8.72 -4.57 10.49
N LYS A 97 -7.79 -4.48 11.44
CA LYS A 97 -7.00 -5.64 11.88
C LYS A 97 -7.91 -6.72 12.47
N ASP A 98 -8.88 -6.31 13.27
CA ASP A 98 -9.83 -7.21 13.94
C ASP A 98 -10.68 -7.97 12.93
N PHE A 99 -11.14 -7.29 11.87
CA PHE A 99 -11.87 -7.94 10.78
C PHE A 99 -11.01 -8.98 10.07
N VAL A 100 -9.75 -8.67 9.77
CA VAL A 100 -8.84 -9.60 9.10
C VAL A 100 -8.58 -10.84 9.96
N TYR A 101 -8.34 -10.68 11.27
CA TYR A 101 -8.15 -11.82 12.17
C TYR A 101 -9.42 -12.66 12.31
N LEU A 102 -10.58 -12.02 12.42
CA LEU A 102 -11.87 -12.72 12.47
C LEU A 102 -12.10 -13.51 11.18
N TYR A 103 -11.83 -12.92 10.02
CA TYR A 103 -12.00 -13.59 8.73
C TYR A 103 -11.06 -14.78 8.56
N ILE A 104 -9.79 -14.65 8.98
CA ILE A 104 -8.82 -15.75 9.01
C ILE A 104 -9.36 -16.90 9.88
N LEU A 105 -9.78 -16.59 11.10
CA LEU A 105 -10.32 -17.58 12.04
C LEU A 105 -11.53 -18.32 11.44
N LEU A 106 -12.49 -17.56 10.88
CA LEU A 106 -13.67 -18.13 10.25
C LEU A 106 -13.31 -19.00 9.03
N SER A 107 -12.38 -18.55 8.18
CA SER A 107 -11.96 -19.30 6.99
C SER A 107 -11.27 -20.62 7.34
N VAL A 108 -10.40 -20.62 8.36
CA VAL A 108 -9.73 -21.83 8.84
C VAL A 108 -10.74 -22.79 9.47
N LEU A 109 -11.62 -22.29 10.34
CA LEU A 109 -12.65 -23.11 10.99
C LEU A 109 -13.57 -23.74 9.94
N LEU A 110 -13.96 -22.98 8.93
CA LEU A 110 -14.80 -23.46 7.85
C LEU A 110 -14.13 -24.53 7.00
N SER A 111 -12.83 -24.36 6.69
CA SER A 111 -12.03 -25.38 5.99
C SER A 111 -11.97 -26.68 6.80
N ILE A 112 -11.79 -26.58 8.12
CA ILE A 112 -11.77 -27.74 9.02
C ILE A 112 -13.14 -28.42 9.05
N VAL A 113 -14.23 -27.67 9.16
CA VAL A 113 -15.60 -28.21 9.16
C VAL A 113 -15.87 -28.96 7.86
N ILE A 114 -15.61 -28.35 6.70
CA ILE A 114 -15.82 -28.99 5.40
C ILE A 114 -15.00 -30.27 5.29
N LEU A 115 -13.75 -30.27 5.74
CA LEU A 115 -12.85 -31.42 5.63
C LEU A 115 -13.17 -32.57 6.60
N MET A 116 -13.62 -32.25 7.83
CA MET A 116 -13.73 -33.23 8.92
C MET A 116 -15.16 -33.66 9.21
N ASP A 117 -16.17 -32.80 9.00
CA ASP A 117 -17.57 -33.13 9.32
C ASP A 117 -18.24 -33.85 8.13
N PRO A 118 -18.55 -35.15 8.24
CA PRO A 118 -19.21 -35.90 7.18
C PRO A 118 -20.65 -35.43 6.92
N ASN A 119 -21.30 -34.74 7.85
CA ASN A 119 -22.66 -34.19 7.67
C ASN A 119 -22.65 -32.82 6.96
N SER A 120 -21.50 -32.17 6.89
CA SER A 120 -21.35 -30.86 6.26
C SER A 120 -21.29 -30.91 4.73
N TYR A 121 -21.14 -32.10 4.16
CA TYR A 121 -21.00 -32.33 2.72
C TYR A 121 -21.88 -33.50 2.27
N ASN A 122 -22.91 -33.21 1.48
CA ASN A 122 -23.78 -34.26 0.95
C ASN A 122 -23.04 -35.03 -0.15
N THR A 123 -22.99 -36.34 -0.03
CA THR A 123 -22.37 -37.24 -1.01
C THR A 123 -23.31 -37.64 -2.15
N LYS A 124 -24.48 -37.00 -2.25
CA LYS A 124 -25.45 -37.29 -3.32
C LYS A 124 -25.03 -36.58 -4.60
N LEU A 125 -24.90 -37.38 -5.66
CA LEU A 125 -24.68 -36.90 -7.01
C LEU A 125 -25.95 -36.22 -7.52
N THR A 126 -25.88 -34.93 -7.83
CA THR A 126 -27.05 -34.14 -8.24
C THR A 126 -27.07 -33.92 -9.75
N SER A 127 -25.94 -33.54 -10.34
CA SER A 127 -25.87 -33.27 -11.77
C SER A 127 -24.54 -33.70 -12.38
N GLN A 128 -24.63 -34.21 -13.61
CA GLN A 128 -23.50 -34.52 -14.46
C GLN A 128 -23.44 -33.45 -15.55
N LYS A 129 -22.49 -32.52 -15.46
CA LYS A 129 -22.33 -31.47 -16.47
C LYS A 129 -21.47 -31.97 -17.61
N LYS A 130 -22.04 -31.99 -18.80
CA LYS A 130 -21.36 -32.41 -20.02
C LYS A 130 -21.06 -31.19 -20.88
N PHE A 131 -19.78 -30.96 -21.14
CA PHE A 131 -19.29 -29.96 -22.08
C PHE A 131 -18.72 -30.68 -23.31
N PRO A 132 -19.57 -31.11 -24.27
CA PRO A 132 -19.16 -31.94 -25.39
C PRO A 132 -18.12 -31.26 -26.28
N LEU A 133 -18.19 -29.93 -26.40
CA LEU A 133 -17.27 -29.12 -27.21
C LEU A 133 -15.83 -29.14 -26.67
N LEU A 134 -15.66 -29.41 -25.37
CA LEU A 134 -14.35 -29.53 -24.70
C LEU A 134 -14.00 -30.99 -24.35
N GLY A 135 -14.93 -31.93 -24.57
CA GLY A 135 -14.77 -33.35 -24.18
C GLY A 135 -14.70 -33.57 -22.67
N ILE A 136 -15.37 -32.72 -21.88
CA ILE A 136 -15.31 -32.73 -20.41
C ILE A 136 -16.66 -33.15 -19.85
N VAL A 137 -16.61 -34.02 -18.86
CA VAL A 137 -17.70 -34.30 -17.93
C VAL A 137 -17.25 -33.90 -16.53
N VAL A 138 -18.01 -33.04 -15.87
CA VAL A 138 -17.80 -32.64 -14.47
C VAL A 138 -18.92 -33.25 -13.65
N TYR A 139 -18.55 -33.86 -12.52
CA TYR A 139 -19.49 -34.42 -11.56
C TYR A 139 -19.60 -33.46 -10.38
N GLU A 140 -20.82 -33.04 -10.05
CA GLU A 140 -21.09 -32.11 -8.96
C GLU A 140 -22.06 -32.71 -7.93
N THR A 141 -21.83 -32.36 -6.67
CA THR A 141 -22.67 -32.79 -5.55
C THR A 141 -23.80 -31.81 -5.26
N GLU A 142 -24.83 -32.32 -4.56
CA GLU A 142 -25.76 -31.44 -3.86
C GLU A 142 -25.00 -30.65 -2.80
N GLN A 143 -24.70 -29.40 -3.09
CA GLN A 143 -23.93 -28.60 -2.14
C GLN A 143 -24.74 -28.32 -0.88
N SER A 144 -24.11 -28.46 0.28
CA SER A 144 -24.77 -28.13 1.54
C SER A 144 -25.06 -26.62 1.63
N SER A 145 -26.02 -26.22 2.46
CA SER A 145 -26.35 -24.80 2.67
C SER A 145 -25.15 -23.99 3.16
N LEU A 146 -24.19 -24.64 3.82
CA LEU A 146 -22.95 -24.03 4.29
C LEU A 146 -22.04 -23.63 3.11
N VAL A 147 -21.91 -24.48 2.09
CA VAL A 147 -21.12 -24.17 0.89
C VAL A 147 -21.79 -23.05 0.07
N HIS A 148 -23.12 -23.05 -0.03
CA HIS A 148 -23.85 -21.95 -0.66
C HIS A 148 -23.64 -20.62 0.06
N TYR A 149 -23.64 -20.62 1.40
CA TYR A 149 -23.32 -19.42 2.18
C TYR A 149 -21.89 -18.94 1.94
N LEU A 150 -20.93 -19.86 1.85
CA LEU A 150 -19.54 -19.54 1.49
C LEU A 150 -19.47 -18.83 0.13
N TYR A 151 -20.14 -19.35 -0.89
CA TYR A 151 -20.16 -18.71 -2.21
C TYR A 151 -20.77 -17.31 -2.14
N LEU A 152 -21.91 -17.13 -1.47
CA LEU A 152 -22.54 -15.82 -1.31
C LEU A 152 -21.62 -14.83 -0.58
N SER A 153 -20.99 -15.27 0.52
CA SER A 153 -20.02 -14.47 1.28
C SER A 153 -18.80 -14.10 0.45
N GLY A 154 -18.27 -15.06 -0.31
CA GLY A 154 -17.14 -14.85 -1.23
C GLY A 154 -17.45 -13.87 -2.35
N ILE A 155 -18.66 -13.93 -2.93
CA ILE A 155 -19.14 -12.95 -3.92
C ILE A 155 -19.20 -11.56 -3.30
N LEU A 156 -19.86 -11.41 -2.15
CA LEU A 156 -19.99 -10.12 -1.46
C LEU A 156 -18.62 -9.51 -1.16
N MET A 157 -17.67 -10.32 -0.68
CA MET A 157 -16.30 -9.88 -0.43
C MET A 157 -15.57 -9.50 -1.71
N SER A 158 -15.73 -10.26 -2.80
CA SER A 158 -15.12 -9.96 -4.10
C SER A 158 -15.65 -8.65 -4.70
N ILE A 159 -16.96 -8.41 -4.60
CA ILE A 159 -17.61 -7.16 -5.01
C ILE A 159 -17.08 -6.00 -4.16
N TRP A 160 -17.00 -6.17 -2.84
CA TRP A 160 -16.49 -5.13 -1.95
C TRP A 160 -15.02 -4.78 -2.22
N ILE A 161 -14.16 -5.79 -2.41
CA ILE A 161 -12.75 -5.60 -2.78
C ILE A 161 -12.67 -4.85 -4.12
N SER A 162 -13.44 -5.28 -5.12
CA SER A 162 -13.48 -4.63 -6.44
C SER A 162 -13.91 -3.18 -6.33
N PHE A 163 -14.98 -2.90 -5.59
CA PHE A 163 -15.47 -1.54 -5.37
C PHE A 163 -14.40 -0.64 -4.71
N LYS A 164 -13.74 -1.14 -3.66
CA LYS A 164 -12.70 -0.39 -2.94
C LYS A 164 -11.46 -0.15 -3.80
N VAL A 165 -11.00 -1.17 -4.53
CA VAL A 165 -9.87 -1.04 -5.46
C VAL A 165 -10.22 -0.05 -6.57
N ILE A 166 -11.39 -0.17 -7.20
CA ILE A 166 -11.83 0.77 -8.25
C ILE A 166 -11.88 2.20 -7.70
N LEU A 167 -12.55 2.44 -6.57
CA LEU A 167 -12.69 3.77 -5.98
C LEU A 167 -11.33 4.42 -5.68
N GLN A 168 -10.36 3.61 -5.26
CA GLN A 168 -8.99 4.07 -5.00
C GLN A 168 -8.24 4.42 -6.29
N PHE A 169 -8.39 3.61 -7.34
CA PHE A 169 -7.74 3.86 -8.61
C PHE A 169 -8.46 4.91 -9.46
N VAL A 170 -9.71 5.31 -9.16
CA VAL A 170 -10.43 6.39 -9.87
C VAL A 170 -9.64 7.70 -9.90
N HIS A 171 -8.89 8.02 -8.84
CA HIS A 171 -8.08 9.25 -8.79
C HIS A 171 -6.75 9.16 -9.56
N ASN A 172 -6.32 7.95 -9.95
CA ASN A 172 -5.04 7.70 -10.63
C ASN A 172 -5.20 6.69 -11.79
N LEU A 173 -6.40 6.68 -12.40
CA LEU A 173 -6.95 5.58 -13.21
C LEU A 173 -6.08 5.29 -14.45
N LEU A 174 -5.45 6.32 -15.01
CA LEU A 174 -4.61 6.23 -16.20
C LEU A 174 -3.22 5.63 -15.95
N SER A 175 -2.75 5.60 -14.69
CA SER A 175 -1.40 5.11 -14.39
C SER A 175 -1.30 3.58 -14.37
N ASN A 176 -2.37 2.87 -14.04
CA ASN A 176 -2.33 1.42 -13.75
C ASN A 176 -3.66 0.72 -14.12
N LEU A 177 -4.15 0.92 -15.34
CA LEU A 177 -5.42 0.36 -15.85
C LEU A 177 -5.49 -1.17 -15.82
N PHE A 178 -4.36 -1.87 -15.89
CA PHE A 178 -4.31 -3.33 -15.97
C PHE A 178 -4.86 -4.04 -14.73
N LEU A 179 -4.65 -3.48 -13.54
CA LEU A 179 -5.12 -4.08 -12.28
C LEU A 179 -6.64 -4.06 -12.11
N PRO A 180 -7.34 -2.90 -12.25
CA PRO A 180 -8.80 -2.89 -12.15
C PRO A 180 -9.46 -3.71 -13.26
N ILE A 181 -8.92 -3.72 -14.48
CA ILE A 181 -9.43 -4.58 -15.57
C ILE A 181 -9.29 -6.05 -15.21
N GLY A 182 -8.11 -6.48 -14.75
CA GLY A 182 -7.87 -7.86 -14.35
C GLY A 182 -8.77 -8.30 -13.19
N LEU A 183 -9.02 -7.41 -12.22
CA LEU A 183 -9.90 -7.69 -11.08
C LEU A 183 -11.36 -7.82 -11.49
N ILE A 184 -11.86 -6.91 -12.33
CA ILE A 184 -13.23 -6.96 -12.86
C ILE A 184 -13.43 -8.26 -13.66
N LEU A 185 -12.47 -8.59 -14.54
CA LEU A 185 -12.51 -9.81 -15.34
C LEU A 185 -12.53 -11.07 -14.45
N PHE A 186 -11.72 -11.09 -13.39
CA PHE A 186 -11.71 -12.19 -12.44
C PHE A 186 -13.05 -12.32 -11.72
N CYS A 187 -13.58 -11.24 -11.15
CA CYS A 187 -14.86 -11.28 -10.44
C CYS A 187 -16.03 -11.64 -11.36
N ALA A 188 -16.04 -11.16 -12.61
CA ALA A 188 -17.07 -11.51 -13.59
C ALA A 188 -17.05 -13.00 -13.93
N ASN A 189 -15.87 -13.59 -14.16
CA ASN A 189 -15.75 -15.03 -14.43
C ASN A 189 -16.03 -15.89 -13.20
N VAL A 190 -15.67 -15.45 -11.99
CA VAL A 190 -16.06 -16.17 -10.75
C VAL A 190 -17.58 -16.18 -10.63
N PHE A 191 -18.24 -15.05 -10.89
CA PHE A 191 -19.70 -15.00 -10.91
C PHE A 191 -20.31 -15.92 -11.97
N LEU A 192 -19.71 -15.97 -13.17
CA LEU A 192 -20.13 -16.86 -14.24
C LEU A 192 -19.97 -18.34 -13.89
N ASP A 193 -18.86 -18.70 -13.24
CA ASP A 193 -18.57 -20.05 -12.76
C ASP A 193 -19.59 -20.46 -11.67
N ILE A 194 -20.03 -19.54 -10.81
CA ILE A 194 -21.10 -19.80 -9.82
C ILE A 194 -22.45 -19.97 -10.51
N LEU A 195 -22.80 -19.15 -11.50
CA LEU A 195 -24.01 -19.35 -12.29
C LEU A 195 -24.00 -20.68 -13.04
N THR A 196 -22.83 -21.09 -13.52
CA THR A 196 -22.61 -22.40 -14.12
C THR A 196 -22.83 -23.50 -13.09
N ALA A 197 -22.26 -23.37 -11.89
CA ALA A 197 -22.46 -24.31 -10.78
C ALA A 197 -23.95 -24.48 -10.43
N MET A 198 -24.72 -23.39 -10.43
CA MET A 198 -26.17 -23.38 -10.17
C MET A 198 -27.05 -23.81 -11.36
N ASP A 199 -26.49 -24.37 -12.43
CA ASP A 199 -27.20 -24.81 -13.64
C ASP A 199 -27.95 -23.68 -14.40
N PHE A 200 -27.64 -22.40 -14.14
CA PHE A 200 -28.25 -21.28 -14.86
C PHE A 200 -27.64 -21.03 -16.24
N VAL A 201 -26.36 -21.39 -16.42
CA VAL A 201 -25.60 -21.09 -17.64
C VAL A 201 -24.80 -22.31 -18.09
N PRO A 202 -24.94 -22.77 -19.35
CA PRO A 202 -24.23 -23.94 -19.87
C PRO A 202 -22.84 -23.59 -20.43
N LEU A 203 -22.06 -22.81 -19.68
CA LEU A 203 -20.69 -22.43 -20.06
C LEU A 203 -19.67 -23.23 -19.24
N PRO A 204 -18.47 -23.51 -19.76
CA PRO A 204 -17.43 -24.14 -18.97
C PRO A 204 -16.89 -23.19 -17.90
N TYR A 205 -16.29 -23.74 -16.84
CA TYR A 205 -15.60 -22.95 -15.83
C TYR A 205 -14.40 -22.21 -16.45
N THR A 206 -14.32 -20.90 -16.29
CA THR A 206 -13.30 -20.04 -16.94
C THR A 206 -12.53 -19.14 -15.98
N SER A 207 -12.82 -19.18 -14.68
CA SER A 207 -12.13 -18.35 -13.68
C SER A 207 -10.60 -18.53 -13.66
N HIS A 208 -10.08 -19.69 -14.04
CA HIS A 208 -8.63 -19.94 -14.06
C HIS A 208 -7.88 -19.10 -15.10
N PHE A 209 -8.51 -18.76 -16.23
CA PHE A 209 -7.92 -17.86 -17.22
C PHE A 209 -7.93 -16.40 -16.73
N SER A 210 -9.01 -15.96 -16.11
CA SER A 210 -9.07 -14.59 -15.59
C SER A 210 -8.21 -14.41 -14.34
N PHE A 211 -8.03 -15.45 -13.52
CA PHE A 211 -7.07 -15.43 -12.43
C PHE A 211 -5.65 -15.26 -12.97
N LEU A 212 -5.26 -15.98 -14.03
CA LEU A 212 -3.96 -15.79 -14.67
C LEU A 212 -3.76 -14.35 -15.18
N ILE A 213 -4.79 -13.74 -15.77
CA ILE A 213 -4.75 -12.33 -16.19
C ILE A 213 -4.60 -11.39 -14.98
N LEU A 214 -5.38 -11.59 -13.92
CA LEU A 214 -5.28 -10.82 -12.67
C LEU A 214 -3.86 -10.92 -12.08
N MET A 215 -3.28 -12.11 -12.09
CA MET A 215 -1.91 -12.36 -11.62
C MET A 215 -0.87 -11.57 -12.40
N PHE A 216 -0.92 -11.60 -13.74
CA PHE A 216 -0.04 -10.78 -14.58
C PHE A 216 -0.24 -9.27 -14.34
N SER A 217 -1.50 -8.83 -14.15
CA SER A 217 -1.79 -7.45 -13.83
C SER A 217 -1.18 -7.00 -12.49
N VAL A 218 -1.24 -7.87 -11.47
CA VAL A 218 -0.61 -7.60 -10.17
C VAL A 218 0.91 -7.55 -10.30
N ASP A 219 1.53 -8.53 -10.96
CA ASP A 219 2.99 -8.56 -11.18
C ASP A 219 3.47 -7.30 -11.90
N SER A 220 2.75 -6.89 -12.95
CA SER A 220 3.02 -5.66 -13.69
C SER A 220 3.04 -4.44 -12.78
N VAL A 221 2.01 -4.25 -11.96
CA VAL A 221 1.93 -3.14 -10.99
C VAL A 221 3.06 -3.21 -9.96
N LEU A 222 3.41 -4.40 -9.46
CA LEU A 222 4.49 -4.56 -8.51
C LEU A 222 5.86 -4.20 -9.13
N THR A 223 6.12 -4.61 -10.38
CA THR A 223 7.35 -4.23 -11.10
C THR A 223 7.41 -2.74 -11.44
N LEU A 224 6.31 -2.13 -11.90
CA LEU A 224 6.21 -0.69 -12.17
C LEU A 224 6.49 0.15 -10.92
N ASN A 225 5.98 -0.26 -9.77
CA ASN A 225 6.22 0.44 -8.52
C ASN A 225 7.67 0.29 -8.04
N GLN A 226 8.33 -0.84 -8.32
CA GLN A 226 9.75 -1.01 -8.02
C GLN A 226 10.64 -0.15 -8.92
N SER A 227 10.33 -0.09 -10.23
CA SER A 227 11.08 0.73 -11.17
C SER A 227 10.89 2.22 -10.90
N GLY A 228 9.67 2.67 -10.62
CA GLY A 228 9.38 4.06 -10.23
C GLY A 228 10.14 4.49 -8.98
N ASN A 229 10.18 3.66 -7.95
CA ASN A 229 10.95 3.92 -6.73
C ASN A 229 12.47 3.92 -6.98
N LYS A 230 12.97 3.09 -7.90
CA LYS A 230 14.40 3.05 -8.28
C LYS A 230 14.79 4.30 -9.06
N ILE A 231 13.98 4.69 -10.05
CA ILE A 231 14.16 5.92 -10.86
C ILE A 231 14.08 7.16 -9.96
N GLN A 232 13.14 7.20 -9.01
CA GLN A 232 13.04 8.32 -8.07
C GLN A 232 14.27 8.40 -7.16
N LYS A 233 14.78 7.27 -6.67
CA LYS A 233 16.03 7.24 -5.88
C LYS A 233 17.25 7.64 -6.70
N GLU A 234 17.36 7.19 -7.95
CA GLU A 234 18.42 7.59 -8.87
C GLU A 234 18.35 9.09 -9.19
N LEU A 235 17.15 9.63 -9.44
CA LEU A 235 16.92 11.08 -9.61
C LEU A 235 17.23 11.87 -8.34
N GLU A 236 16.89 11.36 -7.15
CA GLU A 236 17.26 12.00 -5.88
C GLU A 236 18.78 12.00 -5.69
N GLN A 237 19.47 10.91 -6.05
CA GLN A 237 20.93 10.79 -5.98
C GLN A 237 21.64 11.71 -6.99
N VAL A 238 21.14 11.80 -8.22
CA VAL A 238 21.59 12.74 -9.26
C VAL A 238 21.22 14.19 -8.91
N ARG A 239 20.24 14.44 -8.03
CA ARG A 239 19.92 15.79 -7.55
C ARG A 239 20.75 16.20 -6.34
N ILE A 240 21.29 15.23 -5.60
CA ILE A 240 22.19 15.46 -4.47
C ILE A 240 23.61 15.77 -4.97
N SER A 241 24.13 15.04 -5.95
CA SER A 241 25.52 15.24 -6.43
C SER A 241 25.83 16.67 -6.93
N PRO A 242 25.00 17.35 -7.74
CA PRO A 242 25.26 18.71 -8.20
C PRO A 242 25.19 19.72 -7.06
N ARG A 243 24.42 19.40 -6.02
CA ARG A 243 24.22 20.26 -4.85
C ARG A 243 25.39 20.15 -3.86
N GLU A 244 26.00 18.97 -3.76
CA GLU A 244 27.25 18.76 -3.01
C GLU A 244 28.43 19.42 -3.72
N PHE A 245 28.52 19.31 -5.06
CA PHE A 245 29.52 20.06 -5.85
C PHE A 245 29.33 21.58 -5.74
N ALA A 246 28.09 22.09 -5.81
CA ALA A 246 27.82 23.52 -5.64
C ALA A 246 28.10 24.02 -4.22
N ALA A 247 27.85 23.21 -3.19
CA ALA A 247 28.14 23.55 -1.80
C ALA A 247 29.65 23.57 -1.52
N ALA A 248 30.43 22.64 -2.10
CA ALA A 248 31.88 22.64 -2.01
C ALA A 248 32.50 23.88 -2.68
N ALA A 249 32.04 24.24 -3.89
CA ALA A 249 32.51 25.43 -4.60
C ALA A 249 32.14 26.76 -3.90
N LEU A 250 31.01 26.79 -3.18
CA LEU A 250 30.62 27.94 -2.36
C LEU A 250 31.45 28.05 -1.08
N SER A 251 31.82 26.91 -0.48
CA SER A 251 32.68 26.85 0.70
C SER A 251 34.09 27.34 0.39
N GLU A 252 34.69 26.92 -0.74
CA GLU A 252 36.02 27.38 -1.16
C GLU A 252 36.03 28.91 -1.40
N LYS A 253 35.02 29.45 -2.08
CA LYS A 253 34.90 30.90 -2.30
C LYS A 253 34.66 31.70 -1.02
N GLN A 254 34.06 31.10 0.01
CA GLN A 254 33.87 31.75 1.31
C GLN A 254 35.16 31.75 2.13
N ILE A 255 35.94 30.68 2.10
CA ILE A 255 37.25 30.59 2.78
C ILE A 255 38.23 31.61 2.19
N GLU A 256 38.29 31.73 0.86
CA GLU A 256 39.15 32.68 0.16
C GLU A 256 38.80 34.16 0.44
N LYS A 257 37.54 34.42 0.82
CA LYS A 257 37.05 35.75 1.18
C LYS A 257 37.35 36.11 2.63
N ILE A 258 37.32 35.12 3.53
CA ILE A 258 37.64 35.28 4.96
C ILE A 258 39.15 35.50 5.17
N GLU A 259 40.01 34.81 4.40
CA GLU A 259 41.46 35.04 4.46
C GLU A 259 41.85 36.47 4.03
N LYS A 260 41.17 37.02 3.01
CA LYS A 260 41.40 38.39 2.53
C LYS A 260 40.86 39.49 3.45
N GLU A 261 39.88 39.19 4.29
CA GLU A 261 39.34 40.13 5.29
C GLU A 261 40.17 40.14 6.57
N ASN A 262 40.76 39.00 6.96
CA ASN A 262 41.58 38.90 8.17
C ASN A 262 42.98 39.55 8.03
N GLU A 263 43.53 39.68 6.83
CA GLU A 263 44.79 40.43 6.62
C GLU A 263 44.63 41.97 6.76
N LYS A 264 43.40 42.50 6.79
CA LYS A 264 43.15 43.95 6.83
C LYS A 264 42.74 44.51 8.19
N ALA A 265 42.60 43.68 9.22
CA ALA A 265 42.00 44.09 10.49
C ALA A 265 42.92 43.80 11.69
N GLU A 266 44.10 44.41 11.73
CA GLU A 266 44.85 44.58 12.98
C GLU A 266 45.09 46.07 13.29
N PHE A 267 44.76 46.43 14.55
CA PHE A 267 45.14 47.63 15.31
C PHE A 267 44.20 48.86 15.36
N HIS A 268 43.42 48.99 16.45
CA HIS A 268 43.59 50.01 17.52
C HIS A 268 42.51 49.88 18.62
N PRO A 269 42.83 50.11 19.92
CA PRO A 269 41.89 49.97 21.05
C PRO A 269 41.36 51.29 21.63
N GLY A 270 40.23 51.22 22.35
CA GLY A 270 39.65 52.27 23.22
C GLY A 270 38.33 52.84 22.69
N ALA A 271 37.33 53.25 23.48
CA ALA A 271 36.96 53.13 24.89
C ALA A 271 35.48 53.57 24.98
N ASP A 272 34.79 53.05 25.99
CA ASP A 272 33.57 53.52 26.65
C ASP A 272 32.27 53.80 25.86
N SER A 273 31.21 53.05 26.21
CA SER A 273 29.94 53.63 26.67
C SER A 273 28.94 52.55 27.11
N GLU A 274 28.11 52.99 28.03
CA GLU A 274 27.34 52.26 29.03
C GLU A 274 26.16 51.42 28.48
N VAL A 275 25.93 50.32 29.20
CA VAL A 275 24.64 49.78 29.67
C VAL A 275 23.45 49.87 28.70
N ASP A 276 23.03 48.70 28.19
CA ASP A 276 21.63 48.32 28.37
C ASP A 276 21.45 46.82 28.55
N SER A 277 20.72 46.47 29.60
CA SER A 277 20.48 45.12 30.10
C SER A 277 19.20 44.54 29.46
N SER A 278 19.31 43.46 28.68
CA SER A 278 18.33 42.35 28.67
C SER A 278 18.75 41.22 27.71
N GLY A 279 18.63 39.97 28.18
CA GLY A 279 18.89 38.74 27.44
C GLY A 279 17.90 38.44 26.29
N PRO A 280 17.95 37.22 25.72
CA PRO A 280 18.08 36.96 24.29
C PRO A 280 16.78 37.18 23.49
N LYS A 281 16.62 38.36 22.89
CA LYS A 281 15.58 38.61 21.87
C LYS A 281 15.97 38.17 20.44
N LYS A 282 17.23 37.75 20.21
CA LYS A 282 17.77 37.53 18.85
C LYS A 282 17.23 36.29 18.12
N ASP A 283 16.64 35.31 18.81
CA ASP A 283 16.25 34.01 18.21
C ASP A 283 14.74 33.76 18.14
N ARG A 284 13.91 34.76 18.45
CA ARG A 284 12.46 34.65 18.32
C ARG A 284 12.01 34.83 16.87
N ILE A 285 11.07 33.99 16.46
CA ILE A 285 10.48 33.99 15.12
C ILE A 285 9.10 34.61 15.21
N PHE A 286 8.83 35.55 14.32
CA PHE A 286 7.53 36.15 14.15
C PHE A 286 6.89 35.63 12.87
N ILE A 287 5.65 35.16 12.94
CA ILE A 287 4.89 34.65 11.80
C ILE A 287 3.65 35.50 11.60
N ARG A 288 3.55 36.17 10.45
CA ARG A 288 2.34 36.90 10.04
C ARG A 288 1.42 35.97 9.30
N THR A 289 0.17 35.92 9.73
CA THR A 289 -0.87 35.02 9.22
C THR A 289 -2.14 35.76 8.82
N LEU A 290 -2.33 36.99 9.31
CA LEU A 290 -3.43 37.88 8.95
C LEU A 290 -3.08 38.59 7.63
N GLY A 291 -3.23 37.85 6.53
CA GLY A 291 -2.85 38.29 5.19
C GLY A 291 -1.96 37.24 4.51
N ASP A 292 -0.94 37.70 3.79
CA ASP A 292 0.06 36.80 3.23
C ASP A 292 0.93 36.18 4.33
N LEU A 293 1.20 34.88 4.20
CA LEU A 293 2.02 34.15 5.16
C LEU A 293 3.48 34.62 5.06
N GLU A 294 3.92 35.40 6.03
CA GLU A 294 5.30 35.91 6.12
C GLU A 294 6.00 35.41 7.38
N PHE A 295 7.30 35.12 7.25
CA PHE A 295 8.15 34.73 8.36
C PHE A 295 9.21 35.80 8.58
N GLU A 296 9.44 36.18 9.82
CA GLU A 296 10.39 37.21 10.22
C GLU A 296 11.24 36.70 11.38
N ARG A 297 12.55 36.89 11.31
CA ARG A 297 13.49 36.50 12.37
C ARG A 297 14.35 37.71 12.74
N GLY A 298 14.26 38.14 13.99
CA GLY A 298 15.03 39.28 14.48
C GLY A 298 14.87 40.55 13.62
N GLY A 299 13.69 40.78 13.05
CA GLY A 299 13.42 41.93 12.17
C GLY A 299 13.62 41.69 10.67
N VAL A 300 14.20 40.54 10.27
CA VAL A 300 14.52 40.23 8.87
C VAL A 300 13.49 39.26 8.29
N ARG A 301 12.85 39.65 7.17
CA ARG A 301 11.90 38.78 6.46
C ARG A 301 12.62 37.63 5.77
N ILE A 302 12.15 36.41 6.02
CA ILE A 302 12.59 35.19 5.33
C ILE A 302 11.90 35.18 3.95
N PRO A 303 12.64 34.95 2.84
CA PRO A 303 12.05 34.95 1.51
C PRO A 303 10.91 33.94 1.38
N GLN A 304 9.72 34.42 0.96
CA GLN A 304 8.54 33.56 0.81
C GLN A 304 8.79 32.38 -0.16
N THR A 305 9.68 32.54 -1.13
CA THR A 305 10.05 31.51 -2.12
C THR A 305 10.59 30.23 -1.47
N GLU A 306 11.18 30.30 -0.27
CA GLU A 306 11.68 29.11 0.44
C GLU A 306 10.56 28.23 1.00
N ILE A 307 9.39 28.82 1.27
CA ILE A 307 8.25 28.18 1.93
C ILE A 307 7.12 27.92 0.93
N SER A 308 6.80 28.90 0.08
CA SER A 308 5.68 28.86 -0.87
C SER A 308 5.93 27.92 -2.06
N SER A 309 7.19 27.75 -2.48
CA SER A 309 7.55 26.86 -3.60
C SER A 309 7.25 25.38 -3.36
N LYS A 310 6.98 24.97 -2.10
CA LYS A 310 6.73 23.58 -1.72
C LYS A 310 5.36 23.44 -1.07
N ARG A 311 4.36 23.00 -1.86
CA ARG A 311 2.96 22.78 -1.42
C ARG A 311 2.82 22.06 -0.08
N LYS A 312 3.62 21.01 0.17
CA LYS A 312 3.59 20.24 1.43
C LYS A 312 4.19 20.98 2.63
N MET A 313 5.22 21.82 2.41
CA MET A 313 5.79 22.66 3.46
C MET A 313 4.77 23.70 3.92
N LEU A 314 4.13 24.37 2.96
CA LEU A 314 3.08 25.33 3.23
C LEU A 314 1.90 24.69 3.99
N LYS A 315 1.49 23.48 3.58
CA LYS A 315 0.41 22.74 4.26
C LYS A 315 0.78 22.39 5.71
N LEU A 316 2.00 21.92 5.96
CA LEU A 316 2.50 21.64 7.31
C LEU A 316 2.44 22.91 8.18
N VAL A 317 2.98 24.02 7.69
CA VAL A 317 2.99 25.30 8.41
C VAL A 317 1.57 25.75 8.75
N LYS A 318 0.64 25.72 7.78
CA LYS A 318 -0.76 26.09 8.02
C LYS A 318 -1.42 25.24 9.10
N ILE A 319 -1.19 23.93 9.09
CA ILE A 319 -1.73 23.02 10.11
C ILE A 319 -1.18 23.38 11.49
N LEU A 320 0.13 23.63 11.60
CA LEU A 320 0.78 24.00 12.86
C LEU A 320 0.31 25.37 13.38
N LEU A 321 -0.04 26.31 12.49
CA LEU A 321 -0.60 27.61 12.87
C LEU A 321 -2.07 27.51 13.29
N ILE A 322 -2.88 26.66 12.65
CA ILE A 322 -4.28 26.41 13.04
C ILE A 322 -4.35 25.71 14.41
N ARG A 323 -3.40 24.82 14.67
CA ARG A 323 -3.26 24.09 15.94
C ARG A 323 -2.12 24.65 16.77
N PHE A 324 -1.96 25.98 16.76
CA PHE A 324 -0.92 26.65 17.54
C PHE A 324 -1.01 26.21 19.01
N GLU A 325 0.15 26.03 19.66
CA GLU A 325 0.34 25.48 21.02
C GLU A 325 -0.10 24.03 21.24
N LYS A 326 -1.32 23.64 20.85
CA LYS A 326 -1.85 22.28 21.08
C LYS A 326 -1.10 21.21 20.29
N GLY A 327 -0.52 21.62 19.15
CA GLY A 327 0.13 20.72 18.22
C GLY A 327 -0.84 19.78 17.53
N ILE A 328 -0.27 18.93 16.70
CA ILE A 328 -1.01 17.89 16.00
C ILE A 328 -0.36 16.53 16.24
N HIS A 329 -1.19 15.51 16.48
CA HIS A 329 -0.70 14.16 16.61
C HIS A 329 -0.04 13.70 15.32
N ARG A 330 1.07 12.98 15.45
CA ARG A 330 1.87 12.47 14.34
C ARG A 330 1.00 11.72 13.33
N GLU A 331 0.15 10.81 13.78
CA GLU A 331 -0.73 10.00 12.91
C GLU A 331 -1.71 10.86 12.11
N GLU A 332 -2.35 11.82 12.77
CA GLU A 332 -3.26 12.78 12.13
C GLU A 332 -2.53 13.65 11.10
N LEU A 333 -1.31 14.11 11.43
CA LEU A 333 -0.47 14.89 10.53
C LEU A 333 -0.03 14.11 9.29
N LEU A 334 0.28 12.82 9.44
CA LEU A 334 0.63 11.95 8.31
C LEU A 334 -0.55 11.78 7.36
N GLU A 335 -1.75 11.55 7.89
CA GLU A 335 -2.96 11.42 7.07
C GLU A 335 -3.26 12.72 6.29
N PHE A 336 -3.06 13.90 6.91
CA PHE A 336 -3.26 15.17 6.22
C PHE A 336 -2.22 15.46 5.13
N LEU A 337 -0.94 15.09 5.34
CA LEU A 337 0.14 15.43 4.42
C LEU A 337 0.39 14.37 3.33
N TRP A 338 0.12 13.11 3.64
CA TRP A 338 0.36 11.94 2.79
C TRP A 338 -0.76 10.89 2.96
N PRO A 339 -2.00 11.20 2.53
CA PRO A 339 -3.10 10.25 2.64
C PRO A 339 -2.78 8.94 1.90
N GLY A 340 -2.99 7.81 2.58
CA GLY A 340 -2.79 6.46 2.00
C GLY A 340 -1.32 6.04 1.80
N MET A 341 -0.34 6.82 2.26
CA MET A 341 1.08 6.43 2.24
C MET A 341 1.40 5.52 3.44
N VAL A 342 2.23 4.49 3.24
CA VAL A 342 2.69 3.61 4.32
C VAL A 342 3.37 4.42 5.44
N ASP A 343 2.93 4.24 6.69
CA ASP A 343 3.34 5.00 7.88
C ASP A 343 4.85 5.24 7.96
N LYS A 344 5.65 4.19 7.72
CA LYS A 344 7.13 4.29 7.79
C LYS A 344 7.72 5.28 6.78
N ASN A 345 7.19 5.30 5.55
CA ASN A 345 7.66 6.21 4.50
C ASN A 345 7.14 7.63 4.74
N ALA A 346 5.90 7.75 5.23
CA ALA A 346 5.31 9.03 5.59
C ALA A 346 6.08 9.68 6.77
N LEU A 347 6.49 8.89 7.77
CA LEU A 347 7.33 9.33 8.89
C LEU A 347 8.71 9.84 8.43
N ASN A 348 9.40 9.08 7.58
CA ASN A 348 10.68 9.52 7.03
C ASN A 348 10.54 10.84 6.26
N SER A 349 9.45 10.96 5.49
CA SER A 349 9.12 12.19 4.76
C SER A 349 8.80 13.36 5.70
N LEU A 350 8.11 13.09 6.81
CA LEU A 350 7.82 14.08 7.85
C LEU A 350 9.09 14.56 8.54
N HIS A 351 10.01 13.68 8.90
CA HIS A 351 11.30 14.05 9.49
C HIS A 351 12.12 14.93 8.54
N ALA A 352 12.19 14.57 7.26
CA ALA A 352 12.86 15.38 6.24
C ALA A 352 12.20 16.76 6.05
N LEU A 353 10.87 16.82 6.14
CA LEU A 353 10.11 18.07 6.04
C LEU A 353 10.35 18.97 7.27
N CYS A 354 10.31 18.41 8.48
CA CYS A 354 10.61 19.13 9.72
C CYS A 354 12.05 19.64 9.75
N PHE A 355 13.02 18.82 9.32
CA PHE A 355 14.43 19.23 9.23
C PHE A 355 14.62 20.43 8.30
N ARG A 356 13.98 20.41 7.12
CA ARG A 356 14.00 21.55 6.19
C ARG A 356 13.33 22.77 6.78
N LEU A 357 12.19 22.61 7.46
CA LEU A 357 11.48 23.72 8.10
C LEU A 357 12.35 24.37 9.18
N ARG A 358 13.00 23.57 10.03
CA ARG A 358 13.98 24.06 11.03
C ARG A 358 15.13 24.83 10.39
N LYS A 359 15.64 24.37 9.24
CA LYS A 359 16.70 25.08 8.50
C LYS A 359 16.24 26.42 7.94
N ILE A 360 15.03 26.50 7.40
CA ILE A 360 14.45 27.74 6.86
C ILE A 360 14.20 28.74 7.99
N ILE A 361 13.60 28.27 9.09
CA ILE A 361 13.31 29.08 10.27
C ILE A 361 14.63 29.53 10.95
N GLY A 362 15.69 28.74 10.85
CA GLY A 362 17.01 29.05 11.38
C GLY A 362 17.13 28.94 12.90
N ASN A 363 16.06 28.53 13.60
CA ASN A 363 16.08 28.11 15.00
C ASN A 363 15.42 26.71 15.09
N PRO A 364 16.20 25.64 15.32
CA PRO A 364 15.69 24.27 15.31
C PRO A 364 14.77 23.96 16.49
N GLU A 365 14.91 24.69 17.60
CA GLU A 365 14.12 24.48 18.82
C GLU A 365 12.70 25.01 18.70
N ALA A 366 12.47 25.98 17.80
CA ALA A 366 11.15 26.56 17.57
C ALA A 366 10.09 25.54 17.15
N LEU A 367 10.51 24.43 16.52
CA LEU A 367 9.65 23.32 16.13
C LEU A 367 9.95 22.09 17.00
N ALA A 368 9.09 21.83 17.97
CA ALA A 368 9.26 20.76 18.95
C ALA A 368 8.42 19.52 18.60
N PHE A 369 8.96 18.36 18.99
CA PHE A 369 8.26 17.08 18.93
C PHE A 369 8.22 16.49 20.34
N SER A 370 7.05 16.45 20.97
CA SER A 370 6.87 15.88 22.32
C SER A 370 5.58 15.06 22.35
N GLU A 371 5.58 13.93 23.06
CA GLU A 371 4.39 13.07 23.24
C GLU A 371 3.67 12.71 21.92
N ASN A 372 4.45 12.43 20.87
CA ASN A 372 3.94 12.18 19.51
C ASN A 372 3.15 13.35 18.89
N ARG A 373 3.34 14.58 19.37
CA ARG A 373 2.78 15.81 18.79
C ARG A 373 3.87 16.70 18.22
N LEU A 374 3.58 17.31 17.08
CA LEU A 374 4.40 18.34 16.47
C LEU A 374 3.75 19.70 16.70
N PHE A 375 4.50 20.67 17.23
CA PHE A 375 4.00 22.02 17.53
C PHE A 375 5.10 23.08 17.45
N PHE A 376 4.67 24.35 17.34
CA PHE A 376 5.54 25.50 17.52
C PHE A 376 5.64 25.86 19.01
N ARG A 377 6.86 26.08 19.49
CA ARG A 377 7.14 26.51 20.86
C ARG A 377 6.79 27.99 21.04
N GLN A 378 5.90 28.29 21.98
CA GLN A 378 5.39 29.64 22.23
C GLN A 378 6.47 30.62 22.70
N ASP A 379 7.49 30.13 23.40
CA ASP A 379 8.61 30.95 23.87
C ASP A 379 9.55 31.40 22.74
N LEU A 380 9.46 30.75 21.57
CA LEU A 380 10.34 30.96 20.42
C LEU A 380 9.59 31.40 19.15
N VAL A 381 8.28 31.17 19.07
CA VAL A 381 7.44 31.52 17.93
C VAL A 381 6.29 32.39 18.40
N GLN A 382 6.14 33.55 17.79
CA GLN A 382 5.06 34.48 18.04
C GLN A 382 4.29 34.72 16.74
N THR A 383 2.96 34.82 16.84
CA THR A 383 2.10 35.09 15.68
C THR A 383 1.36 36.41 15.85
N ASP A 384 0.91 37.00 14.74
CA ASP A 384 0.11 38.23 14.75
C ASP A 384 -1.28 38.07 15.37
N PHE A 385 -1.91 36.89 15.24
CA PHE A 385 -3.20 36.63 15.90
C PHE A 385 -3.12 36.48 17.42
N GLN A 386 -1.92 36.31 17.99
CA GLN A 386 -1.70 36.34 19.45
C GLN A 386 -1.50 37.77 19.99
N LEU A 387 -1.33 38.76 19.10
CA LEU A 387 -1.13 40.16 19.44
C LEU A 387 -2.40 41.01 19.34
N LEU A 388 -3.51 40.40 18.93
CA LEU A 388 -4.88 40.92 19.01
C LEU A 388 -5.50 40.50 20.34
#